data_AF-A0A0K2C1V9-F1
#
_entry.id   AF-A0A0K2C1V9-F1
#
_cell.length_a   1.000
_cell.length_b   1.000
_cell.length_c   1.000
_cell.angle_alpha   90.00
_cell.angle_beta   90.00
_cell.angle_gamma   90.00
#
_symmetry.space_group_name_H-M   'P 1'
#
loop_
_entity.id
_entity.type
_entity.pdbx_description
1 polymer ?
#
loop_
_entity_poly.entity_id
_entity_poly.type
_entity_poly.pdbx_seq_one_letter_code
_entity_poly.pdbx_strand_id
1 'polypeptide(L)'
;SFHLALAREDCVYFLGGHSLTSDSRPPRLFRLHVELLQGSPLLTFETLDTGISISSAIITRTGPAHRYIILGGYKSDSQKRMECSTVTLD
;
A
#
# COMPACT_ATOMS: atom_id res chain seq x y z
N SER A 1 7.74 -2.72 -7.53
CA SER A 1 8.74 -2.76 -6.43
C SER A 1 8.58 -1.57 -5.51
N PHE A 2 9.14 -1.63 -4.30
CA PHE A 2 9.15 -0.52 -3.33
C PHE A 2 7.76 0.06 -2.97
N HIS A 3 6.72 -0.79 -2.99
CA HIS A 3 5.39 -0.44 -2.53
C HIS A 3 5.32 -0.52 -1.00
N LEU A 4 4.27 0.07 -0.42
CA LEU A 4 3.90 -0.18 0.96
C LEU A 4 2.97 -1.39 1.04
N ALA A 5 3.13 -2.21 2.07
CA ALA A 5 2.23 -3.30 2.39
C ALA A 5 1.69 -3.11 3.81
N LEU A 6 0.38 -3.05 3.96
CA LEU A 6 -0.31 -2.93 5.24
C LEU A 6 -1.19 -4.16 5.45
N ALA A 7 -1.08 -4.80 6.61
CA ALA A 7 -1.93 -5.93 6.96
C ALA A 7 -2.98 -5.50 7.99
N ARG A 8 -4.22 -5.92 7.76
CA ARG A 8 -5.31 -5.86 8.73
C ARG A 8 -6.15 -7.13 8.59
N GLU A 9 -6.32 -7.85 9.70
CA GLU A 9 -7.11 -9.08 9.77
C GLU A 9 -6.64 -10.08 8.69
N ASP A 10 -7.53 -10.47 7.79
CA ASP A 10 -7.32 -11.40 6.67
C ASP A 10 -7.00 -10.69 5.34
N CYS A 11 -6.73 -9.38 5.39
CA CYS A 11 -6.45 -8.54 4.22
C CYS A 11 -5.03 -7.96 4.24
N VAL A 12 -4.40 -7.91 3.06
CA VAL A 12 -3.17 -7.16 2.79
C VAL A 12 -3.44 -6.08 1.74
N TYR A 13 -3.09 -4.86 2.08
CA TYR A 13 -3.25 -3.68 1.23
C TYR A 13 -1.90 -3.29 0.64
N PHE A 14 -1.81 -3.24 -0.69
CA PHE A 14 -0.63 -2.80 -1.41
C PHE A 14 -0.85 -1.38 -1.94
N LEU A 15 -0.03 -0.43 -1.51
CA LEU A 15 -0.16 0.97 -1.88
C LEU A 15 1.09 1.46 -2.63
N GLY A 16 0.84 2.05 -3.80
CA GLY A 16 1.87 2.66 -4.63
C GLY A 16 2.89 1.65 -5.17
N GLY A 17 4.15 2.06 -5.17
CA GLY A 17 5.28 1.36 -5.76
C GLY A 17 5.72 1.93 -7.10
N HIS A 18 6.86 1.43 -7.58
CA HIS A 18 7.42 1.74 -8.88
C HIS A 18 7.35 0.48 -9.77
N SER A 19 6.82 0.62 -10.98
CA SER A 19 6.81 -0.39 -12.04
C SER A 19 7.99 -0.17 -12.97
N LEU A 20 8.99 -1.04 -12.92
CA LEU A 20 10.23 -0.90 -13.70
C LEU A 20 10.00 -1.09 -15.21
N THR A 21 9.04 -1.94 -15.59
CA THR A 21 8.76 -2.24 -17.00
C THR A 21 8.13 -1.07 -17.74
N SER A 22 7.38 -0.23 -17.03
CA SER A 22 6.71 0.94 -17.57
C SER A 22 7.27 2.26 -17.05
N ASP A 23 8.37 2.20 -16.30
CA ASP A 23 9.02 3.33 -15.62
C ASP A 23 8.02 4.32 -14.99
N SER A 24 7.10 3.79 -14.18
CA SER A 24 5.97 4.56 -13.68
C SER A 24 5.64 4.25 -12.23
N ARG A 25 5.03 5.23 -11.54
CA ARG A 25 4.47 5.11 -10.19
C ARG A 25 2.95 5.24 -10.27
N PRO A 26 2.22 4.20 -10.68
CA PRO A 26 0.78 4.32 -10.82
C PRO A 26 0.13 4.48 -9.43
N PRO A 27 -0.88 5.36 -9.27
CA PRO A 27 -1.53 5.62 -7.98
C PRO A 27 -2.51 4.49 -7.63
N ARG A 28 -2.00 3.27 -7.48
CA ARG A 28 -2.83 2.07 -7.24
C ARG A 28 -2.89 1.75 -5.77
N LEU A 29 -4.08 1.35 -5.33
CA LEU A 29 -4.31 0.67 -4.08
C LEU A 29 -4.95 -0.67 -4.41
N PHE A 30 -4.34 -1.75 -3.94
CA PHE A 30 -4.87 -3.09 -4.09
C PHE A 30 -5.19 -3.68 -2.72
N ARG A 31 -6.27 -4.44 -2.64
CA ARG A 31 -6.61 -5.27 -1.50
C ARG A 31 -6.52 -6.73 -1.92
N LEU A 32 -5.72 -7.50 -1.21
CA LEU A 32 -5.68 -8.95 -1.29
C LEU A 32 -6.33 -9.51 -0.02
N HIS A 33 -7.47 -10.16 -0.18
CA HIS A 33 -8.16 -10.87 0.88
C HIS A 33 -7.79 -12.36 0.82
N VAL A 34 -7.47 -12.94 1.98
CA VAL A 34 -6.94 -14.30 2.12
C VAL A 34 -7.77 -15.09 3.09
N GLU A 35 -8.50 -16.08 2.60
CA GLU A 35 -9.28 -16.99 3.43
C GLU A 35 -8.58 -18.35 3.54
N LEU A 36 -8.38 -18.82 4.77
CA LEU A 36 -7.72 -20.09 5.05
C LEU A 36 -8.75 -21.22 5.14
N LEU A 37 -9.04 -21.86 4.02
CA LEU A 37 -9.92 -23.03 3.95
C LEU A 37 -9.12 -24.33 4.13
N GLN A 38 -9.79 -25.39 4.57
CA GLN A 38 -9.16 -26.71 4.65
C GLN A 38 -8.86 -27.22 3.24
N GLY A 39 -7.57 -27.47 2.95
CA GLY A 39 -7.08 -27.94 1.65
C GLY A 39 -6.26 -26.90 0.88
N SER A 40 -6.84 -25.71 0.63
CA SER A 40 -6.15 -24.61 -0.06
C SER A 40 -6.70 -23.25 0.36
N PRO A 41 -5.86 -22.19 0.39
CA PRO A 41 -6.35 -20.83 0.64
C PRO A 41 -7.17 -20.32 -0.56
N LEU A 42 -8.20 -19.52 -0.27
CA LEU A 42 -8.91 -18.73 -1.27
C LEU A 42 -8.34 -17.31 -1.27
N LEU A 43 -8.05 -16.79 -2.46
CA LEU A 43 -7.48 -15.46 -2.66
C LEU A 43 -8.43 -14.60 -3.48
N THR A 44 -8.80 -13.45 -2.95
CA THR A 44 -9.64 -12.47 -3.65
C THR A 44 -8.86 -11.16 -3.81
N PHE A 45 -8.82 -10.63 -5.03
CA PHE A 45 -8.10 -9.41 -5.35
C PHE A 45 -9.05 -8.30 -5.80
N GLU A 46 -8.86 -7.11 -5.26
CA GLU A 46 -9.65 -5.93 -5.58
C GLU A 46 -8.75 -4.72 -5.81
N THR A 47 -9.13 -3.88 -6.77
CA THR A 47 -8.51 -2.57 -6.99
C THR A 47 -9.39 -1.49 -6.39
N LEU A 48 -8.80 -0.61 -5.59
CA LEU A 48 -9.48 0.50 -4.92
C LEU A 48 -9.01 1.83 -5.54
N ASP A 49 -9.95 2.76 -5.72
CA ASP A 49 -9.70 4.02 -6.44
C ASP A 49 -8.98 5.10 -5.62
N THR A 50 -8.62 4.81 -4.36
CA THR A 50 -8.03 5.76 -3.41
C THR A 50 -6.51 5.65 -3.29
N GLY A 51 -5.84 5.16 -4.34
CA GLY A 51 -4.39 5.00 -4.36
C GLY A 51 -3.61 6.31 -4.44
N ILE A 52 -2.31 6.24 -4.11
CA ILE A 52 -1.40 7.38 -4.12
C ILE A 52 -0.17 7.01 -4.95
N SER A 53 0.27 7.92 -5.82
CA SER A 53 1.51 7.75 -6.57
C SER A 53 2.72 8.01 -5.67
N ILE A 54 3.33 6.94 -5.18
CA ILE A 54 4.44 7.01 -4.23
C ILE A 54 5.30 5.74 -4.32
N SER A 55 6.62 5.84 -4.15
CA SER A 55 7.50 4.69 -3.97
C SER A 55 8.50 4.89 -2.82
N SER A 56 8.99 3.80 -2.24
CA SER A 56 10.04 3.79 -1.20
C SER A 56 9.70 4.66 0.01
N ALA A 57 8.42 4.73 0.36
CA ALA A 57 7.97 5.44 1.54
C ALA A 57 8.20 4.62 2.81
N ILE A 58 8.20 5.31 3.95
CA ILE A 58 8.30 4.71 5.28
C ILE A 58 6.91 4.75 5.90
N ILE A 59 6.49 3.64 6.50
CA ILE A 59 5.22 3.53 7.21
C ILE A 59 5.46 3.20 8.68
N THR A 60 4.71 3.86 9.56
CA THR A 60 4.69 3.54 11.00
C THR A 60 3.26 3.51 11.52
N ARG A 61 2.96 2.56 12.43
CA ARG A 61 1.66 2.46 13.09
C ARG A 61 1.64 3.42 14.28
N THR A 62 0.62 4.26 14.37
CA THR A 62 0.50 5.29 15.42
C THR A 62 -0.47 4.95 16.54
N GLY A 63 -1.19 3.82 16.44
CA GLY A 63 -2.11 3.38 17.50
C GLY A 63 -2.80 2.05 17.23
N PRO A 64 -3.68 1.60 18.15
CA PRO A 64 -4.34 0.30 18.08
C PRO A 64 -5.37 0.22 16.94
N ALA A 65 -6.00 1.32 16.54
CA ALA A 65 -7.07 1.35 15.54
C ALA A 65 -6.59 1.29 14.07
N HIS A 66 -5.64 0.40 13.75
CA HIS A 66 -5.06 0.24 12.40
C HIS A 66 -4.78 1.58 11.69
N ARG A 67 -4.23 2.53 12.46
CA ARG A 67 -3.86 3.86 12.00
C ARG A 67 -2.36 3.93 11.76
N TYR A 68 -2.00 4.45 10.61
CA TYR A 68 -0.63 4.52 10.13
C TYR A 68 -0.31 5.94 9.67
N ILE A 69 0.96 6.31 9.78
CA ILE A 69 1.52 7.50 9.13
C ILE A 69 2.48 7.03 8.05
N ILE A 70 2.33 7.60 6.85
CA ILE A 70 3.22 7.42 5.71
C ILE A 70 4.09 8.66 5.56
N LEU A 71 5.40 8.46 5.65
CA LEU A 71 6.45 9.47 5.63
C LEU A 71 7.35 9.31 4.40
N GLY A 72 7.72 10.44 3.80
CA GLY A 72 8.72 10.48 2.75
C GLY A 72 8.34 9.72 1.49
N GLY A 73 9.34 9.18 0.80
CA GLY A 73 9.22 8.49 -0.49
C GLY A 73 9.47 9.41 -1.69
N TYR A 74 9.09 8.94 -2.87
CA TYR A 74 9.27 9.63 -4.15
C TYR A 74 7.94 9.73 -4.91
N LYS A 75 7.61 10.93 -5.42
CA LYS A 75 6.49 11.18 -6.33
C LYS A 75 6.90 10.89 -7.79
N SER A 76 8.14 11.23 -8.13
CA SER A 76 8.80 10.92 -9.42
C SER A 76 10.29 10.65 -9.18
N ASP A 77 11.05 10.32 -10.22
CA ASP A 77 12.48 10.02 -10.08
C ASP A 77 13.31 11.22 -9.59
N SER A 78 12.88 12.43 -9.96
CA SER A 78 13.53 13.68 -9.57
C SER A 78 12.84 14.40 -8.40
N GLN A 79 11.71 13.89 -7.89
CA GLN A 79 10.92 14.56 -6.87
C GLN A 79 10.66 13.65 -5.65
N LYS A 80 11.31 13.99 -4.53
CA LYS A 80 10.98 13.44 -3.21
C LYS A 80 9.63 13.95 -2.72
N ARG A 81 8.94 13.11 -1.96
CA ARG A 81 7.70 13.48 -1.27
C ARG A 81 8.04 14.10 0.09
N MET A 82 7.63 15.36 0.27
CA MET A 82 7.89 16.13 1.50
C MET A 82 6.71 16.19 2.46
N GLU A 83 5.57 15.60 2.09
CA GLU A 83 4.35 15.59 2.90
C GLU A 83 4.20 14.29 3.69
N CYS A 84 3.40 14.32 4.76
CA CYS A 84 3.01 13.15 5.53
C CYS A 84 1.53 12.86 5.31
N SER A 85 1.15 11.58 5.22
CA SER A 85 -0.27 11.19 5.17
C SER A 85 -0.61 10.27 6.32
N THR A 86 -1.81 10.44 6.86
CA THR A 86 -2.40 9.45 7.77
C THR A 86 -3.27 8.51 6.94
N VAL A 87 -3.15 7.21 7.19
CA VAL A 87 -3.99 6.17 6.60
C VAL A 87 -4.64 5.41 7.75
N THR A 88 -5.95 5.23 7.66
CA THR A 88 -6.72 4.35 8.54
C THR A 88 -7.25 3.21 7.68
N LEU A 89 -7.02 1.98 8.11
CA LEU A 89 -7.71 0.83 7.54
C LEU A 89 -8.90 0.57 8.43
N ASP A 90 -10.11 0.66 7.88
CA ASP A 90 -11.40 0.37 8.54
C ASP A 90 -11.87 -1.08 8.33
#